data_AF-A0A7W1F100-F1
#
_entry.id   AF-A0A7W1F100-F1
#
_cell.length_a   1.000
_cell.length_b   1.000
_cell.length_c   1.000
_cell.angle_alpha   90.00
_cell.angle_beta   90.00
_cell.angle_gamma   90.00
#
_symmetry.space_group_name_H-M   'P 1'
#
loop_
_entity.id
_entity.type
_entity.pdbx_description
1 polymer ?
#
loop_
_entity_poly.entity_id
_entity_poly.type
_entity_poly.pdbx_seq_one_letter_code
_entity_poly.pdbx_strand_id
1 'polypeptide(L)'
;MPRQFAVMLKPLMDAKFPSGRAFIRAAERGRDEDSGAAYLSKVLAGTKPAPLERVEGWANALNLTGTERAHFLSLAELSHGPETVEAEYLRMHQELAELRSAVREARQRGIVPRQPGRQKPE
;
A
#
# COMPACT_ATOMS: atom_id res chain seq x y z
N MET A 1 -13.14 -10.13 -1.46
CA MET A 1 -11.79 -9.88 -2.02
C MET A 1 -10.91 -9.33 -0.91
N PRO A 2 -9.62 -9.70 -0.81
CA PRO A 2 -8.73 -9.07 0.16
C PRO A 2 -8.62 -7.57 -0.14
N ARG A 3 -8.74 -6.74 0.89
CA ARG A 3 -8.61 -5.29 0.75
C ARG A 3 -7.22 -4.93 0.21
N GLN A 4 -7.10 -3.85 -0.55
CA GLN A 4 -5.83 -3.42 -1.15
C GLN A 4 -4.72 -3.25 -0.12
N PHE A 5 -5.08 -2.74 1.06
CA PHE A 5 -4.17 -2.66 2.17
C PHE A 5 -3.58 -4.02 2.59
N ALA A 6 -4.40 -5.09 2.62
CA ALA A 6 -3.94 -6.43 2.95
C ALA A 6 -3.00 -7.01 1.87
N VAL A 7 -3.32 -6.76 0.59
CA VAL A 7 -2.50 -7.15 -0.56
C VAL A 7 -1.11 -6.51 -0.48
N MET A 8 -1.02 -5.25 -0.02
CA MET A 8 0.27 -4.57 0.16
C MET A 8 0.99 -4.97 1.45
N LEU A 9 0.28 -5.11 2.57
CA LEU A 9 0.86 -5.42 3.88
C LEU A 9 1.54 -6.80 3.89
N LYS A 10 0.91 -7.81 3.29
CA LYS A 10 1.40 -9.19 3.40
C LYS A 10 2.82 -9.39 2.85
N PRO A 11 3.15 -8.98 1.61
CA PRO A 11 4.52 -9.12 1.10
C PRO A 11 5.56 -8.34 1.91
N LEU A 12 5.21 -7.13 2.37
CA LEU A 12 6.11 -6.31 3.19
C LEU A 12 6.40 -6.98 4.55
N MET A 13 5.38 -7.58 5.16
CA MET A 13 5.52 -8.33 6.40
C MET A 13 6.36 -9.59 6.20
N ASP A 14 6.01 -10.42 5.21
CA ASP A 14 6.68 -11.70 4.92
C ASP A 14 8.17 -11.51 4.58
N ALA A 15 8.53 -10.37 3.94
CA ALA A 15 9.91 -10.05 3.61
C ALA A 15 10.79 -9.73 4.83
N LYS A 16 10.20 -9.27 5.94
CA LYS A 16 10.94 -8.70 7.07
C LYS A 16 10.76 -9.45 8.38
N PHE A 17 9.65 -10.16 8.53
CA PHE A 17 9.28 -10.84 9.77
C PHE A 17 9.03 -12.32 9.53
N PRO A 18 9.53 -13.22 10.40
CA PRO A 18 9.33 -14.65 10.25
C PRO A 18 7.88 -15.09 10.54
N SER A 19 7.08 -14.24 11.18
CA SER A 19 5.68 -14.52 11.51
C SER A 19 4.90 -13.24 11.82
N GLY A 20 3.57 -13.34 11.79
CA GLY A 20 2.69 -12.26 12.24
C GLY A 20 2.89 -11.88 13.72
N ARG A 21 3.21 -12.85 14.60
CA ARG A 21 3.55 -12.57 16.00
C ARG A 21 4.82 -11.72 16.12
N ALA A 22 5.86 -12.07 15.37
CA ALA A 22 7.10 -11.31 15.34
C ALA A 22 6.88 -9.87 14.82
N PHE A 23 6.01 -9.72 13.82
CA PHE A 23 5.59 -8.40 13.34
C PHE A 23 4.85 -7.59 14.43
N ILE A 24 3.85 -8.17 15.08
CA ILE A 24 3.10 -7.50 16.16
C ILE A 24 3.99 -7.13 17.33
N ARG A 25 4.91 -8.00 17.75
CA ARG A 25 5.91 -7.70 18.79
C ARG A 25 6.74 -6.45 18.45
N ALA A 26 7.13 -6.32 17.18
CA ALA A 26 7.91 -5.19 16.72
C ALA A 26 7.06 -3.90 16.58
N ALA A 27 5.81 -4.03 16.15
CA ALA A 27 4.96 -2.92 15.74
C ALA A 27 4.05 -2.36 16.86
N GLU A 28 3.63 -3.21 17.81
CA GLU A 28 2.66 -2.87 18.87
C GLU A 28 3.26 -3.17 20.26
N ARG A 29 4.29 -2.39 20.66
CA ARG A 29 4.97 -2.58 21.95
C ARG A 29 4.00 -2.54 23.13
N GLY A 30 4.10 -3.53 24.03
CA GLY A 30 3.29 -3.61 25.24
C GLY A 30 1.92 -4.27 25.06
N ARG A 31 1.61 -4.75 23.85
CA ARG A 31 0.39 -5.50 23.58
C ARG A 31 0.62 -7.01 23.63
N ASP A 32 -0.42 -7.72 24.01
CA ASP A 32 -0.47 -9.18 23.90
C ASP A 32 -0.33 -9.63 22.43
N GLU A 33 0.67 -10.47 22.16
CA GLU A 33 1.04 -10.87 20.80
C GLU A 33 -0.01 -11.77 20.15
N ASP A 34 -0.69 -12.61 20.93
CA ASP A 34 -1.67 -13.56 20.41
C ASP A 34 -2.93 -12.85 19.92
N SER A 35 -3.47 -11.93 20.72
CA SER A 35 -4.62 -11.12 20.32
C SER A 35 -4.29 -10.20 19.14
N GLY A 36 -3.09 -9.61 19.11
CA GLY A 36 -2.62 -8.79 17.98
C GLY A 36 -2.48 -9.62 16.70
N ALA A 37 -1.87 -10.80 16.76
CA ALA A 37 -1.71 -11.69 15.62
C ALA A 37 -3.06 -12.22 15.10
N ALA A 38 -3.99 -12.52 16.00
CA ALA A 38 -5.35 -12.93 15.63
C ALA A 38 -6.11 -11.81 14.91
N TYR A 39 -5.96 -10.54 15.35
CA TYR A 39 -6.55 -9.40 14.65
C TYR A 39 -5.87 -9.17 13.30
N LEU A 40 -4.55 -9.21 13.25
CA LEU A 40 -3.77 -9.09 12.02
C LEU A 40 -4.22 -10.10 10.96
N SER A 41 -4.44 -11.36 11.34
CA SER A 41 -4.95 -12.40 10.43
C SER A 41 -6.27 -11.98 9.76
N LYS A 42 -7.19 -11.35 10.50
CA LYS A 42 -8.46 -10.83 9.95
C LYS A 42 -8.25 -9.67 8.99
N VAL A 43 -7.26 -8.81 9.26
CA VAL A 43 -6.86 -7.72 8.36
C VAL A 43 -6.27 -8.29 7.07
N LEU A 44 -5.35 -9.26 7.17
CA LEU A 44 -4.74 -9.92 6.01
C LEU A 44 -5.77 -10.68 5.16
N ALA A 45 -6.82 -11.23 5.79
CA ALA A 45 -7.96 -11.82 5.10
C ALA A 45 -8.93 -10.79 4.48
N GLY A 46 -8.75 -9.48 4.75
CA GLY A 46 -9.64 -8.41 4.31
C GLY A 46 -10.99 -8.36 5.04
N THR A 47 -11.19 -9.20 6.06
CA THR A 47 -12.46 -9.29 6.82
C THR A 47 -12.60 -8.19 7.87
N LYS A 48 -11.50 -7.54 8.26
CA LYS A 48 -11.49 -6.36 9.12
C LYS A 48 -10.57 -5.28 8.53
N PRO A 49 -10.91 -4.00 8.71
CA PRO A 49 -10.00 -2.92 8.36
C PRO A 49 -8.82 -2.86 9.34
N ALA A 50 -7.72 -2.27 8.88
CA ALA A 50 -6.56 -2.05 9.72
C ALA A 50 -6.87 -1.00 10.79
N PRO A 51 -6.49 -1.21 12.06
CA PRO A 51 -6.83 -0.28 13.13
C PRO A 51 -5.95 0.98 13.00
N LEU A 52 -6.55 2.11 12.60
CA LEU A 52 -5.81 3.32 12.18
C LEU A 52 -4.81 3.80 13.24
N GLU A 53 -5.14 3.65 14.52
CA GLU A 53 -4.29 4.04 15.64
C GLU A 53 -2.98 3.23 15.71
N ARG A 54 -2.88 2.10 15.00
CA ARG A 54 -1.72 1.18 15.02
C ARG A 54 -0.93 1.18 13.71
N VAL A 55 -1.52 1.69 12.63
CA VAL A 55 -0.93 1.63 11.29
C VAL A 55 0.39 2.40 11.22
N GLU A 56 0.53 3.48 11.99
CA GLU A 56 1.80 4.19 12.16
C GLU A 56 2.90 3.30 12.73
N GLY A 57 2.59 2.52 13.77
CA GLY A 57 3.50 1.53 14.36
C GLY A 57 3.88 0.44 13.37
N TRP A 58 2.94 0.02 12.52
CA TRP A 58 3.15 -0.96 11.47
C TRP A 58 4.11 -0.42 10.39
N ALA A 59 3.89 0.81 9.93
CA ALA A 59 4.77 1.47 8.97
C ALA A 59 6.19 1.66 9.54
N ASN A 60 6.31 2.01 10.82
CA ASN A 60 7.59 2.10 11.53
C ASN A 60 8.29 0.74 11.59
N ALA A 61 7.58 -0.32 11.98
CA ALA A 61 8.13 -1.67 12.05
C ALA A 61 8.58 -2.17 10.66
N LEU A 62 7.92 -1.75 9.59
CA LEU A 62 8.29 -2.05 8.21
C LEU A 62 9.44 -1.16 7.68
N ASN A 63 9.87 -0.13 8.41
CA ASN A 63 10.82 0.91 7.97
C ASN A 63 10.35 1.66 6.71
N LEU A 64 9.04 1.89 6.55
CA LEU A 64 8.52 2.65 5.42
C LEU A 64 8.79 4.15 5.62
N THR A 65 9.27 4.80 4.57
CA THR A 65 9.61 6.23 4.58
C THR A 65 9.05 6.95 3.34
N GLY A 66 8.98 8.28 3.39
CA GLY A 66 8.59 9.11 2.26
C GLY A 66 7.25 8.69 1.61
N THR A 67 7.28 8.53 0.29
CA THR A 67 6.10 8.19 -0.52
C THR A 67 5.52 6.82 -0.15
N GLU A 68 6.36 5.82 0.16
CA GLU A 68 5.89 4.48 0.52
C GLU A 68 5.10 4.50 1.83
N ARG A 69 5.57 5.28 2.81
CA ARG A 69 4.84 5.50 4.06
C ARG A 69 3.49 6.17 3.80
N ALA A 70 3.49 7.27 3.04
CA ALA A 70 2.26 8.01 2.75
C ALA A 70 1.23 7.10 2.06
N HIS A 71 1.67 6.34 1.04
CA HIS A 71 0.81 5.39 0.34
C HIS A 71 0.27 4.29 1.27
N PHE A 72 1.11 3.76 2.16
CA PHE A 72 0.70 2.77 3.16
C PHE A 72 -0.40 3.29 4.09
N LEU A 73 -0.25 4.51 4.60
CA LEU A 73 -1.24 5.14 5.47
C LEU A 73 -2.55 5.42 4.72
N SER A 74 -2.49 5.96 3.49
CA SER A 74 -3.70 6.22 2.69
C SER A 74 -4.46 4.93 2.34
N LEU A 75 -3.76 3.84 2.05
CA LEU A 75 -4.41 2.54 1.83
C LEU A 75 -5.09 2.00 3.10
N ALA A 76 -4.49 2.23 4.27
CA ALA A 76 -5.14 1.87 5.52
C ALA A 76 -6.43 2.66 5.75
N GLU A 77 -6.41 3.97 5.49
CA GLU A 77 -7.60 4.83 5.58
C GLU A 77 -8.70 4.39 4.60
N LEU A 78 -8.34 4.12 3.35
CA LEU A 78 -9.26 3.62 2.33
C LEU A 78 -9.93 2.30 2.75
N SER A 79 -9.24 1.46 3.53
CA SER A 79 -9.80 0.19 4.03
C SER A 79 -10.98 0.36 5.00
N HIS A 80 -11.21 1.56 5.52
CA HIS A 80 -12.41 1.89 6.32
C HIS A 80 -13.55 2.44 5.47
N GLY A 81 -13.27 2.81 4.22
CA GLY A 81 -14.28 3.30 3.30
C GLY A 81 -15.28 2.21 2.90
N PRO A 82 -16.44 2.62 2.35
CA PRO A 82 -17.36 1.71 1.68
C PRO A 82 -16.65 0.91 0.59
N GLU A 83 -17.05 -0.34 0.37
CA GLU A 83 -16.45 -1.19 -0.67
C GLU A 83 -16.52 -0.58 -2.08
N THR A 84 -17.53 0.25 -2.34
CA THR A 84 -17.67 1.00 -3.60
C THR A 84 -16.54 1.99 -3.84
N VAL A 85 -16.03 2.63 -2.78
CA VAL A 85 -14.89 3.55 -2.87
C VAL A 85 -13.59 2.79 -3.14
N GLU A 86 -13.41 1.64 -2.49
CA GLU A 86 -12.26 0.77 -2.73
C GLU A 86 -12.26 0.20 -4.15
N ALA A 87 -13.44 -0.19 -4.66
CA ALA A 87 -13.61 -0.65 -6.04
C ALA A 87 -13.31 0.44 -7.07
N GLU A 88 -13.77 1.68 -6.82
CA GLU A 88 -13.51 2.79 -7.72
C GLU A 88 -12.04 3.20 -7.71
N TYR A 89 -11.39 3.23 -6.54
CA TYR A 89 -9.95 3.43 -6.42
C TYR A 89 -9.17 2.39 -7.24
N LEU A 90 -9.58 1.12 -7.18
CA LEU A 90 -8.97 0.04 -7.95
C LEU A 90 -9.12 0.24 -9.46
N ARG A 91 -10.33 0.60 -9.90
CA ARG A 91 -10.62 0.90 -11.30
C ARG A 91 -9.73 2.02 -11.82
N MET A 92 -9.64 3.14 -11.07
CA MET A 92 -8.79 4.27 -11.43
C MET A 92 -7.30 3.89 -11.49
N HIS A 93 -6.83 3.06 -10.56
CA HIS A 93 -5.44 2.61 -10.54
C HIS A 93 -5.09 1.71 -11.73
N GLN A 94 -6.01 0.83 -12.14
CA GLN A 94 -5.84 0.00 -13.34
C GLN A 94 -5.80 0.86 -14.61
N GLU A 95 -6.75 1.78 -14.74
CA GLU A 95 -6.82 2.72 -15.87
C GLU A 95 -5.53 3.57 -15.99
N LEU A 96 -5.01 4.06 -14.87
CA LEU A 96 -3.72 4.76 -14.84
C LEU A 96 -2.54 3.88 -15.25
N ALA A 97 -2.53 2.61 -14.86
CA ALA A 97 -1.47 1.67 -15.25
C ALA A 97 -1.48 1.40 -16.76
N GLU A 98 -2.67 1.19 -17.33
CA GLU A 98 -2.87 1.00 -18.77
C GLU A 98 -2.44 2.23 -19.56
N LEU A 99 -2.89 3.43 -19.15
CA LEU A 99 -2.48 4.69 -19.78
C LEU A 99 -0.96 4.89 -19.73
N ARG A 100 -0.32 4.58 -18.59
CA ARG A 100 1.14 4.66 -18.46
C ARG A 100 1.86 3.68 -19.38
N SER A 101 1.32 2.47 -19.58
CA SER A 101 1.86 1.50 -20.54
C SER A 101 1.71 1.99 -21.97
N ALA A 102 0.52 2.46 -22.35
CA ALA A 102 0.23 2.98 -23.67
C ALA A 102 1.15 4.17 -24.03
N VAL A 103 1.36 5.10 -23.11
CA VAL A 103 2.29 6.23 -23.30
C VAL A 103 3.73 5.74 -23.47
N ARG A 104 4.16 4.72 -22.73
CA ARG A 104 5.50 4.13 -22.86
C ARG A 104 5.69 3.49 -24.23
N GLU A 105 4.71 2.71 -24.70
CA GLU A 105 4.73 2.07 -26.01
C GLU A 105 4.71 3.10 -27.14
N ALA A 106 3.86 4.12 -27.05
CA ALA A 106 3.78 5.19 -28.04
C ALA A 106 5.11 5.98 -28.14
N ARG A 107 5.83 6.16 -27.03
CA ARG A 107 7.19 6.72 -27.02
C ARG A 107 8.21 5.79 -27.68
N GLN A 108 8.14 4.48 -27.45
CA GLN A 108 9.04 3.50 -28.07
C GLN A 108 8.83 3.41 -29.59
N ARG A 109 7.59 3.57 -30.05
CA ARG A 109 7.22 3.59 -31.48
C ARG A 109 7.46 4.95 -32.16
N GLY A 110 7.97 5.95 -31.45
CA GLY A 110 8.20 7.29 -31.99
C GLY A 110 6.93 8.09 -32.30
N ILE A 111 5.76 7.65 -31.83
CA ILE A 111 4.46 8.31 -32.04
C ILE A 111 4.35 9.56 -31.14
N VAL A 112 4.91 9.50 -29.93
CA VAL A 112 4.93 10.62 -28.98
C VAL A 112 6.34 11.17 -28.88
N PRO A 113 6.59 12.45 -29.24
CA PRO A 113 7.92 13.04 -29.15
C PRO A 113 8.39 13.12 -27.68
N ARG A 114 9.67 12.82 -27.44
CA ARG A 114 10.31 13.17 -26.16
C ARG A 114 10.22 14.68 -26.03
N GLN A 115 9.55 15.19 -24.98
CA GLN A 115 9.57 16.63 -24.71
C GLN A 115 11.04 17.07 -24.58
N PRO A 116 11.53 17.98 -25.43
CA PRO A 116 12.85 18.56 -25.23
C PRO A 116 12.82 19.27 -23.87
N GLY A 117 13.85 19.00 -23.05
CA GLY A 117 13.94 19.53 -21.70
C GLY A 117 13.75 21.04 -21.71
N ARG A 118 12.97 21.55 -20.75
CA ARG A 118 12.87 22.99 -20.45
C ARG A 118 14.28 23.58 -20.45
N GLN A 119 14.62 24.35 -21.49
CA GLN A 119 15.80 25.20 -21.45
C GLN A 119 15.62 26.16 -20.28
N LYS A 120 16.59 26.19 -19.36
CA LYS A 120 16.64 27.20 -18.31
C LYS A 120 16.79 28.57 -18.99
N PRO A 121 15.99 29.58 -18.64
CA PRO A 121 16.31 30.96 -19.01
C PRO A 121 17.60 31.35 -18.29
N GLU A 122 18.51 31.98 -19.05
CA GLU A 122 19.78 32.56 -18.57
C GLU A 122 19.56 33.67 -17.53
#